data_AF-A0A816GJX8-F1
#
_entry.id   AF-A0A816GJX8-F1
#
_cell.length_a   1.000
_cell.length_b   1.000
_cell.length_c   1.000
_cell.angle_alpha   90.00
_cell.angle_beta   90.00
_cell.angle_gamma   90.00
#
_symmetry.space_group_name_H-M   'P 1'
#
loop_
_entity.id
_entity.type
_entity.pdbx_description
1 polymer ?
#
loop_
_entity_poly.entity_id
_entity_poly.type
_entity_poly.pdbx_seq_one_letter_code
_entity_poly.pdbx_strand_id
1 'polypeptide(L)'
;MSDEGRALRRKQQENVRELRSKLVDAGLPVIMSPSHIIPIHVGNAALATLLCNHLLDRYSIYIQSINYPTVQRGTERLRIAATPYHTSEMIDQLVDALTHVWKDVGLALKSVAQPQQQQPIALRHHA
;
A
#
# COMPACT_ATOMS: atom_id res chain seq x y z
N MET A 1 1.17 30.35 4.91
CA MET A 1 1.93 29.11 4.55
C MET A 1 2.96 29.46 3.50
N SER A 2 4.22 29.03 3.65
CA SER A 2 5.29 29.33 2.68
C SER A 2 5.02 28.74 1.29
N ASP A 3 5.61 29.34 0.27
CA ASP A 3 5.51 28.93 -1.13
C ASP A 3 6.13 27.54 -1.34
N GLU A 4 7.29 27.33 -0.73
CA GLU A 4 7.96 26.04 -0.65
C GLU A 4 7.05 24.95 -0.08
N GLY A 5 6.39 25.22 1.05
CA GLY A 5 5.48 24.25 1.67
C GLY A 5 4.29 23.91 0.77
N ARG A 6 3.78 24.89 -0.01
CA ARG A 6 2.71 24.63 -1.00
C ARG A 6 3.21 23.76 -2.15
N ALA A 7 4.41 24.01 -2.65
CA ALA A 7 5.03 23.20 -3.70
C ALA A 7 5.30 21.75 -3.25
N LEU A 8 5.88 21.56 -2.06
CA LEU A 8 6.15 20.24 -1.50
C LEU A 8 4.87 19.42 -1.31
N ARG A 9 3.81 20.02 -0.74
CA ARG A 9 2.53 19.31 -0.59
C ARG A 9 1.90 18.95 -1.94
N ARG A 10 1.96 19.84 -2.93
CA ARG A 10 1.45 19.55 -4.28
C ARG A 10 2.18 18.34 -4.88
N LYS A 11 3.52 18.35 -4.85
CA LYS A 11 4.34 17.26 -5.38
C LYS A 11 4.13 15.95 -4.63
N GLN A 12 4.00 15.98 -3.29
CA GLN A 12 3.64 14.80 -2.52
C GLN A 12 2.31 14.19 -2.99
N GLN A 13 1.28 15.02 -3.18
CA GLN A 13 -0.04 14.57 -3.61
C GLN A 13 -0.06 14.06 -5.06
N GLU A 14 0.81 14.58 -5.93
CA GLU A 14 1.05 14.01 -7.27
C GLU A 14 1.65 12.62 -7.18
N ASN A 15 2.75 12.46 -6.43
CA ASN A 15 3.43 11.18 -6.26
C ASN A 15 2.52 10.13 -5.60
N VAL A 16 1.71 10.51 -4.61
CA VAL A 16 0.72 9.63 -3.97
C VAL A 16 -0.33 9.16 -4.98
N ARG A 17 -0.83 10.05 -5.85
CA ARG A 17 -1.81 9.68 -6.89
C ARG A 17 -1.22 8.73 -7.91
N GLU A 18 -0.01 9.04 -8.38
CA GLU A 18 0.71 8.19 -9.34
C GLU A 18 0.93 6.79 -8.77
N LEU A 19 1.55 6.70 -7.59
CA LEU A 19 1.82 5.43 -6.93
C LEU A 19 0.53 4.65 -6.66
N ARG A 20 -0.54 5.31 -6.18
CA ARG A 20 -1.83 4.65 -5.95
C ARG A 20 -2.40 4.07 -7.23
N SER A 21 -2.39 4.83 -8.34
CA SER A 21 -2.89 4.33 -9.64
C SER A 21 -2.11 3.10 -10.06
N LYS A 22 -0.77 3.19 -10.10
CA LYS A 22 0.08 2.09 -10.55
C LYS A 22 -0.06 0.82 -9.70
N LEU A 23 -0.19 0.95 -8.38
CA LEU A 23 -0.45 -0.19 -7.49
C LEU A 23 -1.81 -0.85 -7.76
N VAL A 24 -2.86 -0.04 -8.02
CA VAL A 24 -4.20 -0.54 -8.35
C VAL A 24 -4.20 -1.22 -9.72
N ASP A 25 -3.55 -0.60 -10.71
CA ASP A 25 -3.42 -1.11 -12.08
C ASP A 25 -2.62 -2.43 -12.10
N ALA A 26 -1.65 -2.59 -11.20
CA ALA A 26 -0.93 -3.85 -10.98
C ALA A 26 -1.76 -4.93 -10.26
N GLY A 27 -2.99 -4.63 -9.83
CA GLY A 27 -3.89 -5.57 -9.15
C GLY A 27 -3.58 -5.76 -7.66
N LEU A 28 -2.75 -4.91 -7.04
CA LEU A 28 -2.46 -5.00 -5.61
C LEU A 28 -3.67 -4.55 -4.79
N PRO A 29 -3.93 -5.17 -3.62
CA PRO A 29 -5.10 -4.87 -2.79
C PRO A 29 -4.93 -3.57 -1.98
N VAL A 30 -4.87 -2.43 -2.67
CA VAL A 30 -4.78 -1.11 -2.06
C VAL A 30 -6.07 -0.76 -1.33
N ILE A 31 -5.99 -0.30 -0.08
CA ILE A 31 -7.16 0.22 0.65
C ILE A 31 -7.31 1.70 0.31
N MET A 32 -8.40 2.04 -0.38
CA MET A 32 -8.66 3.42 -0.82
C MET A 32 -8.89 4.34 0.38
N SER A 33 -8.15 5.45 0.41
CA SER A 33 -8.34 6.51 1.40
C SER A 33 -7.90 7.87 0.82
N PRO A 34 -8.42 9.00 1.33
CA PRO A 34 -8.03 10.33 0.88
C PRO A 34 -6.65 10.78 1.44
N SER A 35 -6.00 9.97 2.27
CA SER A 35 -4.72 10.28 2.89
C SER A 35 -3.54 10.13 1.92
N HIS A 36 -2.38 10.69 2.30
CA HIS A 36 -1.08 10.46 1.64
C HIS A 36 -0.46 9.09 1.99
N ILE A 37 -1.01 8.40 2.99
CA ILE A 37 -0.61 7.04 3.35
C ILE A 37 -1.37 6.05 2.46
N ILE A 38 -0.63 5.15 1.82
CA ILE A 38 -1.16 4.12 0.93
C ILE A 38 -1.00 2.75 1.61
N PRO A 39 -2.04 2.26 2.29
CA PRO A 39 -2.07 0.91 2.84
C PRO A 39 -2.35 -0.16 1.78
N ILE A 40 -1.62 -1.28 1.81
CA ILE A 40 -1.85 -2.47 0.97
C ILE A 40 -2.21 -3.63 1.88
N HIS A 41 -3.42 -4.17 1.75
CA HIS A 41 -3.93 -5.23 2.61
C HIS A 41 -3.25 -6.57 2.33
N VAL A 42 -2.66 -7.19 3.34
CA VAL A 42 -2.03 -8.52 3.23
C VAL A 42 -2.85 -9.59 3.95
N GLY A 43 -3.41 -9.26 5.13
CA GLY A 43 -4.27 -10.15 5.92
C GLY A 43 -3.56 -11.28 6.67
N ASN A 44 -2.22 -11.30 6.64
CA ASN A 44 -1.41 -12.26 7.38
C ASN A 44 -0.07 -11.64 7.80
N ALA A 45 0.27 -11.72 9.10
CA ALA A 45 1.47 -11.10 9.66
C ALA A 45 2.78 -11.70 9.15
N ALA A 46 2.83 -13.03 8.99
CA ALA A 46 4.04 -13.72 8.52
C ALA A 46 4.32 -13.37 7.05
N LEU A 47 3.29 -13.39 6.20
CA LEU A 47 3.42 -12.97 4.80
C LEU A 47 3.77 -11.49 4.69
N ALA A 48 3.15 -10.60 5.48
CA ALA A 48 3.49 -9.18 5.46
C ALA A 48 4.98 -8.94 5.81
N THR A 49 5.50 -9.66 6.80
CA THR A 49 6.91 -9.60 7.18
C THR A 49 7.82 -10.17 6.09
N LEU A 50 7.42 -11.29 5.48
CA LEU A 50 8.18 -11.93 4.40
C LEU A 50 8.29 -11.02 3.17
N LEU A 51 7.19 -10.36 2.78
CA LEU A 51 7.19 -9.36 1.70
C LEU A 51 8.21 -8.25 1.98
N CYS A 52 8.19 -7.68 3.19
CA CYS A 52 9.13 -6.63 3.59
C CYS A 52 10.59 -7.09 3.52
N ASN A 53 10.89 -8.29 4.02
CA ASN A 53 12.25 -8.84 3.98
C ASN A 53 12.71 -9.05 2.53
N HIS A 54 11.88 -9.66 1.68
CA HIS A 54 12.24 -9.89 0.27
C HIS A 54 12.42 -8.59 -0.52
N LEU A 55 11.60 -7.57 -0.25
CA LEU A 55 11.79 -6.24 -0.85
C LEU A 55 13.11 -5.61 -0.43
N LEU A 56 13.47 -5.72 0.85
CA LEU A 56 14.71 -5.19 1.36
C LEU A 56 15.92 -5.95 0.79
N ASP A 57 15.92 -7.27 0.92
CA ASP A 57 17.07 -8.13 0.58
C ASP A 57 17.34 -8.18 -0.93
N ARG A 58 16.29 -8.22 -1.76
CA ARG A 58 16.43 -8.41 -3.22
C ARG A 58 16.39 -7.12 -4.03
N TYR A 59 15.74 -6.09 -3.51
CA TYR A 59 15.49 -4.84 -4.24
C TYR A 59 15.98 -3.59 -3.51
N SER A 60 16.55 -3.72 -2.30
CA SER A 60 16.94 -2.58 -1.46
C SER A 60 15.78 -1.62 -1.15
N ILE A 61 14.55 -2.15 -1.09
CA ILE A 61 13.33 -1.37 -0.82
C ILE A 61 12.85 -1.67 0.59
N TYR A 62 12.86 -0.65 1.45
CA TYR A 62 12.33 -0.78 2.80
C TYR A 62 10.88 -0.29 2.88
N ILE A 63 9.97 -1.19 3.27
CA ILE A 63 8.57 -0.90 3.58
C ILE A 63 8.24 -1.56 4.92
N GLN A 64 7.45 -0.89 5.75
CA GLN A 64 7.05 -1.44 7.04
C GLN A 64 5.73 -2.21 6.93
N SER A 65 5.74 -3.47 7.39
CA SER A 65 4.52 -4.21 7.69
C SER A 65 3.91 -3.71 8.99
N ILE A 66 2.59 -3.48 9.01
CA ILE A 66 1.83 -3.14 10.20
C ILE A 66 1.01 -4.36 10.61
N ASN A 67 1.34 -4.90 11.77
CA ASN A 67 0.74 -6.11 12.34
C ASN A 67 0.05 -5.80 13.69
N TYR A 68 -0.52 -6.82 14.33
CA TYR A 68 -1.00 -6.73 15.71
C TYR A 68 0.15 -6.30 16.66
N PRO A 69 -0.08 -5.43 17.67
CA PRO A 69 -1.37 -4.88 18.14
C PRO A 69 -1.83 -3.60 17.43
N THR A 70 -1.04 -3.04 16.53
CA THR A 70 -1.37 -1.76 15.86
C THR A 70 -2.61 -1.89 14.97
N VAL A 71 -2.84 -3.06 14.39
CA VAL A 71 -4.03 -3.39 13.61
C VAL A 71 -4.63 -4.71 14.10
N GLN A 72 -5.92 -4.91 13.84
CA GLN A 72 -6.60 -6.17 14.16
C GLN A 72 -5.96 -7.33 13.38
N ARG A 73 -5.92 -8.52 13.99
CA ARG A 73 -5.45 -9.74 13.31
C ARG A 73 -6.30 -10.01 12.07
N GLY A 74 -5.66 -10.45 10.99
CA GLY A 74 -6.31 -10.62 9.68
C GLY A 74 -6.46 -9.31 8.90
N THR A 75 -6.02 -8.18 9.43
CA THR A 75 -6.01 -6.87 8.73
C THR A 75 -4.61 -6.29 8.56
N GLU A 76 -3.60 -7.16 8.66
CA GLU A 76 -2.20 -6.84 8.45
C GLU A 76 -2.00 -6.23 7.07
N ARG A 77 -1.13 -5.24 6.99
CA ARG A 77 -0.99 -4.41 5.78
C ARG A 77 0.40 -3.81 5.68
N LEU A 78 0.85 -3.56 4.47
CA LEU A 78 2.02 -2.72 4.22
C LEU A 78 1.61 -1.25 4.31
N ARG A 79 2.47 -0.40 4.87
CA ARG A 79 2.26 1.05 4.93
C ARG A 79 3.27 1.76 4.04
N ILE A 80 2.81 2.31 2.92
CA ILE A 80 3.65 3.11 2.02
C ILE A 80 3.33 4.60 2.19
N ALA A 81 4.36 5.43 2.26
CA ALA A 81 4.24 6.88 2.39
C ALA A 81 5.19 7.57 1.42
N ALA A 82 4.70 7.88 0.22
CA ALA A 82 5.48 8.62 -0.77
C ALA A 82 5.77 10.05 -0.28
N THR A 83 6.98 10.52 -0.57
CA THR A 83 7.42 11.89 -0.30
C THR A 83 7.55 12.66 -1.62
N PRO A 84 7.69 14.00 -1.58
CA PRO A 84 7.95 14.80 -2.79
C PRO A 84 9.20 14.38 -3.58
N TYR A 85 10.15 13.71 -2.92
CA TYR A 85 11.46 13.36 -3.47
C TYR A 85 11.51 11.97 -4.10
N HIS A 86 10.45 11.17 -3.98
CA HIS A 86 10.35 9.94 -4.76
C HIS A 86 10.05 10.31 -6.22
N THR A 87 10.86 9.83 -7.16
CA THR A 87 10.64 10.06 -8.59
C THR A 87 9.66 9.03 -9.15
N SER A 88 9.16 9.29 -10.37
CA SER A 88 8.29 8.35 -11.07
C SER A 88 8.98 7.02 -11.35
N GLU A 89 10.28 7.03 -11.64
CA GLU A 89 11.08 5.82 -11.84
C GLU A 89 11.22 5.00 -10.55
N MET A 90 11.41 5.66 -9.39
CA MET A 90 11.42 4.98 -8.09
C MET A 90 10.05 4.35 -7.79
N ILE A 91 8.96 5.03 -8.17
CA ILE A 91 7.60 4.52 -8.04
C ILE A 91 7.42 3.26 -8.93
N ASP A 92 7.88 3.29 -10.17
CA ASP A 92 7.83 2.14 -11.09
C ASP A 92 8.61 0.94 -10.53
N GLN A 93 9.85 1.17 -10.10
CA GLN A 93 10.68 0.14 -9.47
C GLN A 93 10.00 -0.49 -8.25
N LEU A 94 9.35 0.33 -7.41
CA LEU A 94 8.61 -0.14 -6.26
C LEU A 94 7.42 -1.03 -6.66
N VAL A 95 6.62 -0.59 -7.64
CA VAL A 95 5.43 -1.33 -8.08
C VAL A 95 5.84 -2.66 -8.71
N ASP A 96 6.87 -2.68 -9.54
CA ASP A 96 7.38 -3.88 -10.18
C ASP A 96 7.95 -4.88 -9.16
N ALA A 97 8.83 -4.40 -8.27
CA ALA A 97 9.44 -5.22 -7.22
C ALA A 97 8.38 -5.80 -6.27
N LEU A 98 7.43 -4.98 -5.82
CA LEU A 98 6.36 -5.44 -4.95
C LEU A 98 5.46 -6.46 -5.66
N THR A 99 5.10 -6.23 -6.92
CA THR A 99 4.28 -7.17 -7.69
C THR A 99 4.99 -8.51 -7.89
N HIS A 100 6.31 -8.49 -8.13
CA HIS A 100 7.12 -9.70 -8.24
C HIS A 100 7.12 -10.46 -6.91
N VAL A 101 7.54 -9.81 -5.82
CA VAL A 101 7.62 -10.43 -4.50
C VAL A 101 6.24 -10.93 -4.02
N TRP A 102 5.16 -10.22 -4.36
CA TRP A 102 3.80 -10.62 -4.05
C TRP A 102 3.43 -11.98 -4.65
N LYS A 103 3.78 -12.19 -5.93
CA LYS A 103 3.56 -13.47 -6.63
C LYS A 103 4.45 -14.57 -6.07
N ASP A 104 5.72 -14.27 -5.77
CA ASP A 104 6.68 -15.24 -5.25
C ASP A 104 6.25 -15.85 -3.91
N VAL A 105 5.61 -15.05 -3.05
CA VAL A 105 5.08 -15.54 -1.77
C VAL A 105 3.70 -16.19 -1.90
N GLY A 106 3.20 -16.40 -3.13
CA GLY A 106 1.96 -17.10 -3.42
C GLY A 106 0.68 -16.28 -3.18
N LEU A 107 0.78 -14.95 -3.07
CA LEU A 107 -0.40 -14.09 -2.92
C LEU A 107 -1.03 -13.79 -4.29
N ALA A 108 -2.36 -13.82 -4.35
CA ALA A 108 -3.10 -13.49 -5.56
C ALA A 108 -3.16 -11.97 -5.78
N LEU A 109 -3.06 -11.56 -7.05
CA LEU A 109 -3.42 -10.21 -7.48
C LEU A 109 -4.89 -10.20 -7.86
N LYS A 110 -5.57 -9.08 -7.61
CA LYS A 110 -6.93 -8.87 -8.06
C LYS A 110 -6.94 -8.75 -9.58
N SER A 111 -7.91 -9.37 -10.25
CA SER A 111 -8.24 -8.97 -11.60
C SER A 111 -8.78 -7.54 -11.55
N VAL A 112 -8.40 -6.70 -12.52
CA VAL A 112 -8.81 -5.28 -12.59
C VAL A 112 -10.34 -5.12 -12.71
N ALA A 113 -11.10 -6.22 -12.83
CA ALA A 113 -12.55 -6.24 -12.80
C ALA A 113 -13.10 -6.47 -11.37
N GLN A 114 -13.29 -5.38 -10.62
CA GLN A 114 -14.54 -4.99 -9.94
C GLN A 114 -14.26 -4.17 -8.65
N PRO A 115 -14.94 -3.03 -8.45
CA PRO A 115 -14.87 -2.27 -7.20
C PRO A 115 -15.47 -3.09 -6.06
N GLN A 116 -14.66 -3.39 -5.04
CA GLN A 116 -15.14 -4.00 -3.80
C GLN A 116 -16.10 -3.05 -3.09
N GLN A 117 -17.38 -3.40 -3.09
CA GLN A 117 -18.39 -2.84 -2.20
C GLN A 117 -17.96 -3.07 -0.76
N GLN A 118 -17.76 -2.00 0.00
CA GLN A 118 -17.63 -2.06 1.45
C GLN A 118 -18.95 -2.61 2.01
N GLN A 119 -18.91 -3.80 2.63
CA GLN A 119 -20.06 -4.29 3.39
C GLN A 119 -20.26 -3.38 4.61
N PRO A 120 -21.48 -2.89 4.89
CA PRO A 120 -21.74 -2.12 6.10
C PRO A 120 -21.55 -3.02 7.31
N ILE A 121 -20.81 -2.53 8.31
CA ILE A 121 -20.68 -3.13 9.63
C ILE A 121 -22.08 -3.17 10.24
N ALA A 122 -22.69 -4.36 10.31
CA ALA A 122 -23.94 -4.54 11.02
C ALA A 122 -23.68 -4.29 12.52
N LEU A 123 -24.16 -3.15 13.05
CA LEU A 123 -24.27 -2.95 14.49
C LEU A 123 -25.27 -3.99 15.04
N ARG A 124 -24.76 -5.08 15.61
CA ARG A 124 -25.53 -5.92 16.51
C ARG A 124 -25.75 -5.15 17.81
N HIS A 125 -26.87 -4.45 17.92
CA HIS A 125 -27.39 -4.06 19.22
C HIS A 125 -27.90 -5.31 19.94
N HIS A 126 -27.19 -5.71 20.99
CA HIS A 126 -27.75 -6.55 22.04
C HIS A 126 -28.53 -5.66 23.00
N ALA A 127 -29.86 -5.76 22.98
CA ALA A 127 -30.77 -5.60 24.10
C ALA A 127 -32.17 -6.09 23.67
#